data_AF-A0A528N446-F1
#
_entry.id   AF-A0A528N446-F1
#
_cell.length_a   1.000
_cell.length_b   1.000
_cell.length_c   1.000
_cell.angle_alpha   90.00
_cell.angle_beta   90.00
_cell.angle_gamma   90.00
#
_symmetry.space_group_name_H-M   'P 1'
#
loop_
_entity.id
_entity.type
_entity.pdbx_description
1 polymer ?
#
loop_
_entity_poly.entity_id
_entity_poly.type
_entity_poly.pdbx_seq_one_letter_code
_entity_poly.pdbx_strand_id
1 'polypeptide(L)'
;SVSNNKEAAYAYLKYSLATNEGQIAMLKGFGLVPSLISALDDPYVSEGQPYWGGQAVWTDILGTLPKVVPSRGTPFQSDAEIIVRAVQTKY
;
A
#
# COMPACT_ATOMS: atom_id res chain seq x y z
N SER A 1 16.20 17.88 3.79
CA SER A 1 15.19 18.58 4.60
C SER A 1 14.90 17.74 5.83
N VAL A 2 14.95 18.30 7.04
CA VAL A 2 14.53 17.63 8.28
C VAL A 2 13.31 18.37 8.83
N SER A 3 12.26 17.65 9.21
CA SER A 3 11.02 18.25 9.73
C SER A 3 11.28 19.08 10.99
N ASN A 4 10.58 20.20 11.14
CA ASN A 4 10.56 21.01 12.36
C ASN A 4 9.71 20.39 13.48
N ASN A 5 8.92 19.35 13.17
CA ASN A 5 8.01 18.68 14.12
C ASN A 5 8.26 17.18 14.09
N LYS A 6 9.45 16.75 14.51
CA LYS A 6 9.89 15.34 14.36
C LYS A 6 9.06 14.39 15.22
N GLU A 7 8.72 14.82 16.43
CA GLU A 7 7.97 14.06 17.42
C GLU A 7 6.54 13.84 16.93
N ALA A 8 5.89 14.89 16.42
CA ALA A 8 4.55 14.81 15.85
C ALA A 8 4.53 13.94 14.57
N ALA A 9 5.53 14.11 13.69
CA ALA A 9 5.66 13.28 12.50
C ALA A 9 5.83 11.78 12.86
N TYR A 10 6.66 11.48 13.86
CA TYR A 10 6.85 10.11 14.33
C TYR A 10 5.60 9.55 15.01
N ALA A 11 4.90 10.35 15.82
CA ALA A 11 3.64 9.94 16.44
C ALA A 11 2.57 9.59 15.40
N TYR A 12 2.45 10.41 14.34
CA TYR A 12 1.56 10.14 13.21
C TYR A 12 1.91 8.82 12.50
N LEU A 13 3.19 8.60 12.20
CA LEU A 13 3.65 7.35 11.58
C LEU A 13 3.38 6.15 12.49
N LYS A 14 3.65 6.27 13.78
CA LYS A 14 3.42 5.20 14.76
C LYS A 14 1.94 4.83 14.83
N TYR A 15 1.04 5.81 14.90
CA TYR A 15 -0.40 5.55 14.87
C TYR A 15 -0.81 4.90 13.54
N SER A 16 -0.44 5.50 12.41
CA SER A 16 -0.90 5.07 11.08
C SER A 16 -0.36 3.69 10.69
N LEU A 17 0.89 3.37 11.06
CA LEU A 17 1.60 2.18 10.57
C LEU A 17 1.71 1.05 11.60
N ALA A 18 1.64 1.35 12.90
CA ALA A 18 1.84 0.36 13.97
C ALA A 18 0.59 0.08 14.80
N THR A 19 -0.60 0.48 14.32
CA THR A 19 -1.87 0.13 14.96
C THR A 19 -2.82 -0.53 13.95
N ASN A 20 -3.63 -1.47 14.42
CA ASN A 20 -4.67 -2.09 13.61
C ASN A 20 -5.69 -1.03 13.11
N GLU A 21 -6.10 -0.12 14.00
CA GLU A 21 -7.04 0.95 13.68
C GLU A 21 -6.55 1.83 12.52
N GLY A 22 -5.30 2.31 12.58
CA GLY A 22 -4.73 3.15 11.52
C GLY A 22 -4.68 2.43 10.16
N GLN A 23 -4.27 1.16 10.16
CA GLN A 23 -4.21 0.35 8.94
C GLN A 23 -5.61 0.08 8.36
N ILE A 24 -6.59 -0.24 9.21
CA ILE A 24 -7.98 -0.51 8.78
C ILE A 24 -8.69 0.76 8.30
N ALA A 25 -8.41 1.91 8.92
CA ALA A 25 -8.93 3.19 8.43
C ALA A 25 -8.44 3.49 7.00
N MET A 26 -7.16 3.21 6.71
CA MET A 26 -6.60 3.39 5.36
C MET A 26 -7.18 2.40 4.35
N LEU A 27 -7.44 1.16 4.76
CA LEU A 27 -8.14 0.18 3.91
C LEU A 27 -9.57 0.62 3.58
N LYS A 28 -10.34 1.03 4.58
CA LYS A 28 -11.73 1.51 4.42
C LYS A 28 -11.83 2.75 3.55
N GLY A 29 -10.93 3.71 3.77
CA GLY A 29 -10.99 5.02 3.10
C GLY A 29 -10.44 5.01 1.68
N PHE A 30 -9.39 4.22 1.42
CA PHE A 30 -8.59 4.35 0.20
C PHE A 30 -8.20 3.01 -0.44
N GLY A 31 -8.60 1.88 0.14
CA GLY A 31 -8.22 0.55 -0.34
C GLY A 31 -6.73 0.21 -0.14
N LEU A 32 -6.04 0.93 0.75
CA LEU A 32 -4.63 0.66 1.05
C LEU A 32 -4.54 -0.59 1.92
N VAL A 33 -3.94 -1.65 1.36
CA VAL A 33 -3.82 -2.94 2.03
C VAL A 33 -2.92 -2.88 3.26
N PRO A 34 -3.29 -3.51 4.39
CA PRO A 34 -2.48 -3.48 5.60
C PRO A 34 -1.11 -4.14 5.42
N SER A 35 -0.07 -3.49 5.95
CA SER A 35 1.26 -4.09 6.12
C SER A 35 1.47 -4.69 7.51
N LEU A 36 0.67 -4.27 8.49
CA LEU A 36 0.69 -4.83 9.83
C LEU A 36 -0.16 -6.12 9.85
N ILE A 37 0.49 -7.26 10.08
CA ILE A 37 -0.16 -8.59 9.99
C ILE A 37 -1.37 -8.71 10.92
N SER A 38 -1.30 -8.17 12.14
CA SER A 38 -2.41 -8.24 13.10
C SER A 38 -3.65 -7.46 12.68
N ALA A 39 -3.55 -6.56 11.70
CA ALA A 39 -4.71 -5.86 11.16
C ALA A 39 -5.54 -6.75 10.23
N LEU A 40 -4.98 -7.86 9.73
CA LEU A 40 -5.68 -8.80 8.86
C LEU A 40 -6.80 -9.56 9.60
N ASP A 41 -6.73 -9.61 10.93
CA ASP A 41 -7.74 -10.24 11.79
C ASP A 41 -8.96 -9.34 12.08
N ASP A 42 -8.97 -8.09 11.57
CA ASP A 42 -10.10 -7.18 11.77
C ASP A 42 -11.35 -7.70 11.02
N PRO A 43 -12.56 -7.66 11.62
CA PRO A 43 -13.78 -8.13 10.98
C PRO A 43 -14.03 -7.52 9.60
N TYR A 44 -13.62 -6.27 9.38
CA TYR A 44 -13.78 -5.58 8.11
C TYR A 44 -13.09 -6.31 6.93
N VAL A 45 -12.04 -7.08 7.19
CA VAL A 45 -11.31 -7.83 6.15
C VAL A 45 -12.12 -9.03 5.66
N SER A 46 -12.92 -9.63 6.54
CA SER A 46 -13.74 -10.82 6.24
C SER A 46 -15.21 -10.50 5.94
N GLU A 47 -15.64 -9.26 6.18
CA GLU A 47 -17.02 -8.86 5.93
C GLU A 47 -17.30 -8.66 4.43
N GLY A 48 -18.53 -8.99 4.03
CA GLY A 48 -19.03 -8.77 2.68
C GLY A 48 -19.22 -7.28 2.38
N GLN A 49 -18.68 -6.81 1.25
CA GLN A 49 -18.78 -5.40 0.84
C GLN A 49 -20.02 -5.17 -0.06
N PRO A 50 -20.91 -4.20 0.25
CA PRO A 50 -22.16 -3.99 -0.51
C PRO A 50 -21.95 -3.69 -2.00
N TYR A 51 -20.94 -2.88 -2.33
CA TYR A 51 -20.61 -2.56 -3.73
C TYR A 51 -20.29 -3.81 -4.56
N TRP A 52 -19.72 -4.84 -3.92
CA TRP A 52 -19.34 -6.11 -4.54
C TRP A 52 -20.40 -7.20 -4.36
N GLY A 53 -21.64 -6.82 -4.05
CA GLY A 53 -22.73 -7.78 -3.86
C GLY A 53 -22.57 -8.66 -2.62
N GLY A 54 -21.92 -8.15 -1.57
CA GLY A 54 -21.73 -8.87 -0.31
C GLY A 54 -20.54 -9.84 -0.31
N GLN A 55 -19.67 -9.77 -1.31
CA GLN A 55 -18.43 -10.58 -1.34
C GLN A 55 -17.39 -10.03 -0.37
N ALA A 56 -16.67 -10.93 0.31
CA ALA A 56 -15.55 -10.60 1.20
C ALA A 56 -14.27 -10.30 0.40
N VAL A 57 -14.35 -9.29 -0.47
CA VAL A 57 -13.33 -8.98 -1.48
C VAL A 57 -11.92 -8.78 -0.91
N TRP A 58 -11.82 -8.26 0.33
CA TRP A 58 -10.53 -8.03 0.97
C TRP A 58 -9.83 -9.33 1.33
N THR A 59 -10.57 -10.37 1.72
CA THR A 59 -10.00 -11.71 1.95
C THR A 59 -9.37 -12.26 0.66
N ASP A 60 -10.08 -12.13 -0.46
CA ASP A 60 -9.58 -12.61 -1.76
C ASP A 60 -8.37 -11.81 -2.24
N ILE A 61 -8.44 -10.48 -2.21
CA ILE A 61 -7.33 -9.60 -2.61
C ILE A 61 -6.09 -9.91 -1.77
N LEU A 62 -6.22 -9.90 -0.45
CA LEU A 62 -5.08 -10.11 0.47
C LEU A 62 -4.50 -11.52 0.33
N GLY A 63 -5.36 -12.53 0.16
CA GLY A 63 -4.95 -13.93 -0.07
C GLY A 63 -4.24 -14.18 -1.40
N THR A 64 -4.39 -13.27 -2.38
CA THR A 64 -3.70 -13.36 -3.68
C THR A 64 -2.39 -12.59 -3.72
N LEU A 65 -2.09 -11.70 -2.77
CA LEU A 65 -0.85 -10.91 -2.74
C LEU A 65 0.43 -11.77 -2.86
N PRO A 66 0.56 -12.94 -2.20
CA PRO A 66 1.74 -13.79 -2.35
C PRO A 66 1.94 -14.34 -3.78
N LYS A 67 0.90 -14.31 -4.61
CA LYS A 67 0.92 -14.78 -6.00
C LYS A 67 1.26 -13.66 -6.98
N VAL A 68 1.29 -12.41 -6.55
CA VAL A 68 1.65 -11.27 -7.40
C VAL A 68 3.15 -11.32 -7.66
N VAL A 69 3.52 -11.61 -8.90
CA VAL A 69 4.93 -11.64 -9.32
C VAL A 69 5.47 -10.20 -9.31
N PRO A 70 6.63 -9.93 -8.66
CA PRO A 70 7.24 -8.61 -8.70
C PRO A 70 7.55 -8.19 -10.13
N SER A 71 6.96 -7.07 -10.59
CA SER A 71 7.35 -6.47 -11.86
C SER A 71 8.52 -5.51 -11.63
N ARG A 72 9.66 -5.75 -12.28
CA ARG A 72 10.87 -4.90 -12.19
C ARG A 72 10.83 -3.68 -13.12
N GLY A 73 9.75 -3.51 -13.89
CA GLY A 73 9.57 -2.42 -14.82
C GLY A 73 8.24 -2.51 -15.54
N THR A 74 7.91 -1.49 -16.30
CA THR A 74 6.85 -1.60 -17.32
C THR A 74 7.43 -2.24 -18.58
N PRO A 75 6.59 -2.66 -19.56
CA PRO A 75 7.09 -3.06 -20.88
C PRO A 75 7.98 -2.00 -21.57
N PHE A 76 7.90 -0.74 -21.14
CA PHE A 76 8.66 0.40 -21.69
C PHE A 76 9.81 0.87 -20.78
N GLN A 77 10.20 0.05 -19.79
CA GLN A 77 11.23 0.42 -18.82
C GLN A 77 12.57 0.76 -19.50
N SER A 78 12.96 0.02 -20.55
CA SER A 78 14.17 0.28 -21.34
C SER A 78 14.13 1.64 -22.03
N ASP A 79 12.98 2.01 -22.59
CA ASP A 79 12.81 3.26 -23.33
C ASP A 79 12.89 4.45 -22.36
N ALA A 80 12.28 4.31 -21.18
CA ALA A 80 12.38 5.30 -20.12
C ALA A 80 13.84 5.46 -19.63
N GLU A 81 14.57 4.35 -19.43
CA GLU A 81 15.98 4.38 -19.03
C GLU A 81 16.88 5.03 -20.09
N ILE A 82 16.62 4.78 -21.38
CA ILE A 82 17.34 5.41 -22.49
C ILE A 82 17.14 6.93 -22.46
N ILE A 83 15.90 7.40 -22.30
CA ILE A 83 15.60 8.84 -22.23
C ILE A 83 16.26 9.47 -21.00
N VAL A 84 16.16 8.83 -19.83
CA VAL A 84 16.81 9.34 -18.60
C VAL A 84 18.32 9.44 -18.79
N ARG A 85 18.98 8.44 -19.38
CA ARG A 85 20.42 8.52 -19.65
C ARG A 85 20.76 9.65 -20.63
N ALA A 86 20.03 9.75 -21.74
CA ALA A 86 20.28 10.76 -22.77
C ALA A 86 20.09 12.20 -22.25
N VAL A 87 19.11 12.42 -21.35
CA VAL A 87 18.73 13.76 -20.90
C VAL A 87 19.37 14.15 -19.57
N GLN A 88 19.51 13.21 -18.62
CA GLN A 88 19.93 13.51 -17.25
C GLN A 88 21.38 13.15 -16.92
N THR A 89 21.97 12.07 -17.47
CA THR A 89 23.35 11.67 -17.10
C THR A 89 24.44 12.28 -17.98
N LYS A 90 24.10 12.84 -19.16
CA LYS A 90 25.03 13.43 -20.14
C LYS A 90 26.21 12.56 -20.61
N TYR A 91 26.31 11.32 -20.14
CA TYR A 91 27.29 10.29 -20.49
C TYR A 91 26.65 8.92 -20.29
#